data_AF-A0A1M5M2T8-F1
#
_entry.id   AF-A0A1M5M2T8-F1
#
_cell.length_a   1.000
_cell.length_b   1.000
_cell.length_c   1.000
_cell.angle_alpha   90.00
_cell.angle_beta   90.00
_cell.angle_gamma   90.00
#
_symmetry.space_group_name_H-M   'P 1'
#
loop_
_entity.id
_entity.type
_entity.pdbx_description
1 polymer ?
#
loop_
_entity_poly.entity_id
_entity_poly.type
_entity_poly.pdbx_seq_one_letter_code
_entity_poly.pdbx_strand_id
1 'polypeptide(L)'
;MKAWRLTILFLLLTGILQGQQNDFDLGNIKFRGVDFVATKDKIIKSFGQPKRVDTNYGCGFFSNDQPGGPFYQLVYTSFNYIGSDSGKFFLENVTFDLKGQTKIKYGESELSGQTSEADFIKIFGSKAKELLEESPNKDTVLLYSKDSDDGAIFTFKNGKLFKFEYWTPC
;
A
#
# COMPACT_ATOMS: atom_id res chain seq x y z
N MET A 1 40.99 -10.96 -56.81
CA MET A 1 40.00 -9.87 -56.71
C MET A 1 38.60 -10.45 -56.90
N LYS A 2 37.78 -10.43 -55.84
CA LYS A 2 36.35 -10.08 -55.88
C LYS A 2 35.80 -10.22 -54.47
N ALA A 3 35.37 -9.08 -53.94
CA ALA A 3 34.71 -8.94 -52.67
C ALA A 3 33.34 -9.62 -52.71
N TRP A 4 32.92 -10.20 -51.59
CA TRP A 4 31.50 -10.22 -51.26
C TRP A 4 31.33 -10.02 -49.75
N ARG A 5 30.93 -8.81 -49.40
CA ARG A 5 30.40 -8.46 -48.08
C ARG A 5 28.94 -8.91 -48.04
N LEU A 6 28.54 -9.68 -47.03
CA LEU A 6 27.14 -9.72 -46.61
C LEU A 6 27.09 -9.67 -45.08
N THR A 7 27.18 -8.45 -44.58
CA THR A 7 26.74 -8.09 -43.23
C THR A 7 25.24 -7.89 -43.32
N ILE A 8 24.42 -8.71 -42.66
CA ILE A 8 23.06 -8.40 -42.16
C ILE A 8 22.66 -9.55 -41.24
N LEU A 9 22.56 -9.27 -39.94
CA LEU A 9 21.43 -9.72 -39.12
C LEU A 9 21.38 -8.86 -37.84
N PHE A 10 20.94 -7.61 -38.00
CA PHE A 10 20.54 -6.75 -36.88
C PHE A 10 19.04 -6.99 -36.65
N LEU A 11 18.70 -8.12 -36.02
CA LEU A 11 17.33 -8.40 -35.59
C LEU A 11 17.12 -7.82 -34.19
N LEU A 12 16.64 -6.57 -34.20
CA LEU A 12 15.66 -6.00 -33.28
C LEU A 12 15.35 -6.85 -32.03
N LEU A 13 16.19 -6.70 -30.99
CA LEU A 13 15.73 -6.84 -29.61
C LEU A 13 14.98 -5.56 -29.25
N THR A 14 13.81 -5.36 -29.85
CA THR A 14 12.78 -4.54 -29.20
C THR A 14 12.31 -5.38 -28.04
N GLY A 15 13.00 -5.22 -26.90
CA GLY A 15 12.49 -5.69 -25.62
C GLY A 15 11.07 -5.16 -25.50
N ILE A 16 10.11 -6.08 -25.52
CA ILE A 16 8.75 -5.80 -25.09
C ILE A 16 8.89 -5.47 -23.61
N LEU A 17 9.16 -4.20 -23.29
CA LEU A 17 8.75 -3.62 -22.04
C LEU A 17 7.23 -3.53 -22.15
N GLN A 18 6.58 -4.69 -21.98
CA GLN A 18 5.21 -4.70 -21.47
C GLN A 18 5.32 -3.90 -20.18
N GLY A 19 4.82 -2.66 -20.23
CA GLY A 19 4.60 -1.88 -19.02
C GLY A 19 3.76 -2.77 -18.14
N GLN A 20 4.37 -3.34 -17.09
CA GLN A 20 3.65 -4.08 -16.10
C GLN A 20 2.65 -3.08 -15.53
N GLN A 21 1.38 -3.26 -15.91
CA GLN A 21 0.29 -2.76 -15.10
C GLN A 21 0.44 -3.52 -13.79
N ASN A 22 1.16 -2.91 -12.84
CA ASN A 22 1.26 -3.46 -11.50
C ASN A 22 -0.12 -3.31 -10.89
N ASP A 23 -0.91 -4.38 -10.98
CA ASP A 23 -2.13 -4.50 -10.19
C ASP A 23 -1.69 -4.39 -8.72
N PHE A 24 -2.14 -3.32 -8.06
CA PHE A 24 -1.86 -3.10 -6.65
C PHE A 24 -2.52 -4.22 -5.84
N ASP A 25 -1.80 -4.81 -4.88
CA ASP A 25 -2.36 -5.89 -4.04
C ASP A 25 -1.98 -5.66 -2.58
N LEU A 26 -2.99 -5.46 -1.73
CA LEU A 26 -2.81 -5.30 -0.28
C LEU A 26 -2.08 -6.49 0.36
N GLY A 27 -2.19 -7.69 -0.21
CA GLY A 27 -1.48 -8.89 0.23
C GLY A 27 0.06 -8.76 0.15
N ASN A 28 0.57 -7.85 -0.68
CA ASN A 28 2.01 -7.58 -0.79
C ASN A 28 2.53 -6.60 0.28
N ILE A 29 1.66 -6.06 1.13
CA ILE A 29 2.03 -5.14 2.20
C ILE A 29 2.50 -5.90 3.43
N LYS A 30 3.68 -5.51 3.93
CA LYS A 30 4.17 -5.91 5.26
C LYS A 30 4.65 -4.69 6.04
N PHE A 31 4.21 -4.57 7.29
CA PHE A 31 4.68 -3.54 8.21
C PHE A 31 5.59 -4.17 9.26
N ARG A 32 6.87 -3.80 9.24
CA ARG A 32 7.90 -4.31 10.17
C ARG A 32 7.92 -5.85 10.26
N GLY A 33 7.68 -6.52 9.13
CA GLY A 33 7.67 -7.99 9.03
C GLY A 33 6.35 -8.67 9.43
N VAL A 34 5.31 -7.90 9.77
CA VAL A 34 3.94 -8.40 9.98
C VAL A 34 3.14 -8.15 8.70
N ASP A 35 2.40 -9.15 8.24
CA ASP A 35 1.56 -9.04 7.06
C ASP A 35 0.43 -8.02 7.27
N PHE A 36 -0.10 -7.49 6.16
CA PHE A 36 -1.24 -6.58 6.15
C PHE A 36 -2.42 -7.10 6.98
N VAL A 37 -2.73 -8.39 6.83
CA VAL A 37 -3.72 -9.10 7.63
C VAL A 37 -3.02 -10.02 8.62
N ALA A 38 -3.25 -9.83 9.91
CA ALA A 38 -2.59 -10.60 10.97
C ALA A 38 -3.54 -10.95 12.12
N THR A 39 -3.16 -11.96 12.92
CA THR A 39 -3.87 -12.25 14.17
C THR A 39 -3.47 -11.26 15.26
N LYS A 40 -4.38 -11.02 16.21
CA LYS A 40 -4.11 -10.18 17.39
C LYS A 40 -2.83 -10.61 18.13
N ASP A 41 -2.65 -11.91 18.35
CA ASP A 41 -1.46 -12.44 19.02
C ASP A 41 -0.16 -12.15 18.26
N LYS A 42 -0.18 -12.24 16.93
CA LYS A 42 0.98 -11.91 16.10
C LYS A 42 1.34 -10.44 16.21
N ILE A 43 0.34 -9.55 16.19
CA ILE A 43 0.51 -8.10 16.33
C ILE A 43 1.09 -7.78 17.71
N ILE A 44 0.49 -8.31 18.78
CA ILE A 44 0.96 -8.10 20.17
C ILE A 44 2.38 -8.64 20.35
N LYS A 45 2.69 -9.82 19.82
CA LYS A 45 4.04 -10.40 19.89
C LYS A 45 5.09 -9.53 19.18
N SER A 46 4.72 -8.89 18.07
CA SER A 46 5.64 -8.05 17.30
C SER A 46 5.80 -6.63 17.85
N PHE A 47 4.75 -6.05 18.42
CA PHE A 47 4.72 -4.61 18.75
C PHE A 47 4.46 -4.30 20.22
N GLY A 48 4.20 -5.31 21.05
CA GLY A 48 3.79 -5.13 22.43
C GLY A 48 2.30 -4.83 22.58
N GLN A 49 1.88 -4.52 23.80
CA GLN A 49 0.48 -4.27 24.13
C GLN A 49 0.00 -2.93 23.53
N PRO A 50 -1.07 -2.93 22.71
CA PRO A 50 -1.64 -1.71 22.15
C PRO A 50 -2.61 -1.03 23.12
N LYS A 51 -2.98 0.21 22.80
CA LYS A 51 -4.21 0.80 23.30
C LYS A 51 -5.39 0.29 22.46
N ARG A 52 -6.36 -0.37 23.08
CA ARG A 52 -7.63 -0.71 22.42
C ARG A 52 -8.51 0.54 22.31
N VAL A 53 -9.10 0.76 21.14
CA VAL A 53 -10.07 1.83 20.88
C VAL A 53 -11.25 1.24 20.11
N ASP A 54 -12.44 1.26 20.68
CA ASP A 54 -13.64 0.78 19.99
C ASP A 54 -14.03 1.76 18.87
N THR A 55 -14.51 1.23 17.74
CA THR A 55 -14.91 2.01 16.56
C THR A 55 -16.43 2.17 16.48
N ASN A 56 -16.89 3.23 15.82
CA ASN A 56 -18.31 3.45 15.54
C ASN A 56 -18.50 3.88 14.10
N TYR A 57 -18.07 3.03 13.17
CA TYR A 57 -18.20 3.30 11.74
C TYR A 57 -19.62 3.01 11.28
N GLY A 58 -20.18 3.94 10.50
CA GLY A 58 -21.53 3.84 9.95
C GLY A 58 -21.62 3.07 8.63
N CYS A 59 -20.49 2.80 7.98
CA CYS A 59 -20.40 2.01 6.76
C CYS A 59 -18.98 1.43 6.60
N GLY A 60 -18.73 0.65 5.54
CA GLY A 60 -17.48 -0.10 5.36
C GLY A 60 -17.52 -1.50 5.95
N PHE A 61 -16.45 -2.27 5.71
CA PHE A 61 -16.33 -3.66 6.17
C PHE A 61 -16.24 -3.78 7.70
N PHE A 62 -15.91 -2.68 8.38
CA PHE A 62 -15.78 -2.62 9.84
C PHE A 62 -16.89 -1.79 10.51
N SER A 63 -18.04 -1.63 9.83
CA SER A 63 -19.20 -0.98 10.45
C SER A 63 -19.80 -1.84 11.56
N ASN A 64 -20.53 -1.20 12.47
CA ASN A 64 -21.12 -1.89 13.62
C ASN A 64 -22.25 -2.86 13.26
N ASP A 65 -22.82 -2.71 12.06
CA ASP A 65 -23.90 -3.58 11.56
C ASP A 65 -23.36 -4.82 10.82
N GLN A 66 -22.05 -4.89 10.56
CA GLN A 66 -21.44 -6.04 9.90
C GLN A 66 -21.29 -7.24 10.85
N PRO A 67 -21.50 -8.47 10.36
CA PRO A 67 -21.25 -9.67 11.13
C PRO A 67 -19.76 -9.80 11.46
N GLY A 68 -19.44 -10.40 12.61
CA GLY A 68 -18.06 -10.57 13.06
C GLY A 68 -17.49 -9.39 13.86
N GLY A 69 -18.30 -8.37 14.16
CA GLY A 69 -17.99 -7.38 15.18
C GLY A 69 -18.15 -7.90 16.62
N PRO A 70 -17.91 -7.07 17.64
CA PRO A 70 -17.55 -5.65 17.52
C PRO A 70 -16.12 -5.48 16.99
N PHE A 71 -15.96 -4.55 16.06
CA PHE A 71 -14.65 -4.15 15.55
C PHE A 71 -14.04 -3.07 16.45
N TYR A 72 -12.72 -3.09 16.55
CA TYR A 72 -11.96 -2.11 17.32
C TYR A 72 -10.53 -2.00 16.78
N GLN A 73 -9.86 -0.92 17.15
CA GLN A 73 -8.48 -0.65 16.77
C GLN A 73 -7.50 -1.08 17.87
N LEU A 74 -6.38 -1.66 17.44
CA LEU A 74 -5.14 -1.83 18.21
C LEU A 74 -4.23 -0.64 17.87
N VAL A 75 -4.23 0.40 18.70
CA VAL A 75 -3.54 1.66 18.44
C VAL A 75 -2.15 1.68 19.05
N TYR A 76 -1.17 2.06 18.22
CA TYR A 76 0.20 2.37 18.58
C TYR A 76 0.52 3.83 18.20
N THR A 77 1.71 4.33 18.55
CA THR A 77 2.09 5.73 18.36
C THR A 77 1.95 6.24 16.92
N SER A 78 2.30 5.43 15.91
CA SER A 78 2.34 5.85 14.51
C SER A 78 1.57 4.95 13.55
N PHE A 79 0.83 3.97 14.07
CA PHE A 79 0.06 3.03 13.26
C PHE A 79 -1.03 2.38 14.11
N ASN A 80 -2.01 1.77 13.44
CA ASN A 80 -3.00 0.94 14.09
C ASN A 80 -3.39 -0.24 13.19
N TYR A 81 -4.00 -1.23 13.81
CA TYR A 81 -4.70 -2.30 13.12
C TYR A 81 -6.17 -2.28 13.53
N ILE A 82 -7.08 -2.59 12.62
CA ILE A 82 -8.52 -2.74 12.91
C ILE A 82 -8.97 -4.17 12.70
N GLY A 83 -9.82 -4.68 13.58
CA GLY A 83 -10.36 -6.02 13.48
C GLY A 83 -11.23 -6.37 14.68
N SER A 84 -11.49 -7.66 14.87
CA SER A 84 -12.29 -8.16 15.98
C SER A 84 -11.67 -9.41 16.58
N ASP A 85 -12.08 -9.76 17.81
CA ASP A 85 -11.59 -10.97 18.49
C ASP A 85 -12.04 -12.27 17.81
N SER A 86 -13.15 -12.24 17.04
CA SER A 86 -13.61 -13.37 16.23
C SER A 86 -12.91 -13.48 14.86
N GLY A 87 -12.12 -12.49 14.48
CA GLY A 87 -11.53 -12.37 13.16
C GLY A 87 -10.03 -12.07 13.17
N LYS A 88 -9.55 -11.59 12.02
CA LYS A 88 -8.20 -11.05 11.88
C LYS A 88 -8.22 -9.53 11.99
N PHE A 89 -7.03 -8.97 12.10
CA PHE A 89 -6.78 -7.54 12.14
C PHE A 89 -6.05 -7.11 10.87
N PHE A 90 -6.45 -5.97 10.33
CA PHE A 90 -5.96 -5.37 9.10
C PHE A 90 -5.17 -4.12 9.46
N LEU A 91 -3.99 -3.92 8.87
CA LEU A 91 -3.21 -2.70 9.06
C LEU A 91 -4.01 -1.52 8.50
N GLU A 92 -4.55 -0.68 9.37
CA GLU A 92 -5.52 0.33 8.95
C GLU A 92 -4.83 1.66 8.65
N ASN A 93 -3.90 2.10 9.50
CA ASN A 93 -3.17 3.35 9.28
C ASN A 93 -1.68 3.20 9.59
N VAL A 94 -0.85 3.89 8.83
CA VAL A 94 0.55 4.17 9.16
C VAL A 94 0.85 5.64 8.86
N THR A 95 1.39 6.34 9.85
CA THR A 95 1.96 7.68 9.70
C THR A 95 3.47 7.57 9.56
N PHE A 96 4.00 8.09 8.46
CA PHE A 96 5.42 8.06 8.17
C PHE A 96 6.14 9.26 8.78
N ASP A 97 7.31 9.03 9.37
CA ASP A 97 8.19 10.11 9.83
C ASP A 97 9.13 10.58 8.71
N LEU A 98 9.46 11.87 8.72
CA LEU A 98 10.35 12.49 7.73
C LEU A 98 11.78 11.93 7.76
N LYS A 99 12.19 11.25 8.84
CA LYS A 99 13.51 10.61 8.94
C LYS A 99 13.54 9.24 8.26
N GLY A 100 12.40 8.73 7.79
CA GLY A 100 12.28 7.45 7.10
C GLY A 100 12.42 6.23 8.02
N GLN A 101 12.16 6.35 9.32
CA GLN A 101 12.30 5.22 10.27
C GLN A 101 11.09 4.28 10.20
N THR A 102 9.91 4.84 9.97
CA THR A 102 8.67 4.12 9.76
C THR A 102 8.59 3.72 8.30
N LYS A 103 8.47 2.41 8.07
CA LYS A 103 8.59 1.81 6.74
C LYS A 103 7.51 0.75 6.54
N ILE A 104 6.91 0.75 5.36
CA ILE A 104 6.09 -0.35 4.84
C ILE A 104 6.89 -1.01 3.73
N LYS A 105 6.88 -2.34 3.68
CA LYS A 105 7.33 -3.09 2.50
C LYS A 105 6.14 -3.37 1.60
N TYR A 106 6.34 -3.19 0.30
CA TYR A 106 5.41 -3.60 -0.75
C TYR A 106 6.19 -4.47 -1.75
N GLY A 107 5.99 -5.79 -1.66
CA GLY A 107 6.85 -6.75 -2.37
C GLY A 107 8.32 -6.54 -2.03
N GLU A 108 9.15 -6.22 -3.03
CA GLU A 108 10.58 -5.92 -2.86
C GLU A 108 10.87 -4.44 -2.57
N SER A 109 9.86 -3.58 -2.71
CA SER A 109 10.00 -2.13 -2.53
C SER A 109 9.74 -1.70 -1.09
N GLU A 110 10.30 -0.55 -0.72
CA GLU A 110 10.10 0.06 0.59
C GLU A 110 9.49 1.46 0.44
N LEU A 111 8.47 1.72 1.26
CA LEU A 111 7.77 3.00 1.37
C LEU A 111 8.08 3.60 2.73
N SER A 112 8.43 4.89 2.75
CA SER A 112 8.73 5.63 3.98
C SER A 112 8.47 7.12 3.78
N GLY A 113 8.69 7.92 4.84
CA GLY A 113 8.60 9.38 4.74
C GLY A 113 9.65 10.04 3.83
N GLN A 114 10.57 9.26 3.27
CA GLN A 114 11.53 9.72 2.27
C GLN A 114 11.09 9.44 0.83
N THR A 115 10.11 8.56 0.63
CA THR A 115 9.57 8.21 -0.69
C THR A 115 8.96 9.45 -1.34
N SER A 116 9.49 9.85 -2.50
CA SER A 116 8.92 10.93 -3.30
C SER A 116 7.75 10.43 -4.14
N GLU A 117 6.93 11.34 -4.67
CA GLU A 117 5.92 11.00 -5.69
C GLU A 117 6.54 10.29 -6.90
N ALA A 118 7.71 10.74 -7.36
CA ALA A 118 8.41 10.10 -8.47
C ALA A 118 8.85 8.67 -8.15
N ASP A 119 9.29 8.39 -6.92
CA ASP A 119 9.65 7.03 -6.50
C ASP A 119 8.40 6.16 -6.31
N PHE A 120 7.32 6.74 -5.79
CA PHE A 120 6.02 6.06 -5.68
C PHE A 120 5.49 5.64 -7.06
N ILE A 121 5.56 6.53 -8.06
CA ILE A 121 5.16 6.22 -9.44
C ILE A 121 6.04 5.12 -10.04
N LYS A 122 7.34 5.04 -9.71
CA LYS A 122 8.19 3.92 -10.16
C LYS A 122 7.75 2.58 -9.56
N ILE A 123 7.25 2.58 -8.32
CA ILE A 123 6.80 1.37 -7.62
C ILE A 123 5.44 0.90 -8.17
N PHE A 124 4.50 1.83 -8.32
CA PHE A 124 3.09 1.51 -8.64
C PHE A 124 2.71 1.73 -10.11
N GLY A 125 3.62 2.25 -10.94
CA GLY A 125 3.43 2.40 -12.37
C GLY A 125 2.65 3.66 -12.78
N SER A 126 2.32 3.74 -14.07
CA SER A 126 1.66 4.91 -14.67
C SER A 126 0.27 5.18 -14.08
N LYS A 127 -0.43 4.16 -13.57
CA LYS A 127 -1.76 4.36 -12.99
C LYS A 127 -1.71 5.24 -11.74
N ALA A 128 -0.69 5.06 -10.90
CA ALA A 128 -0.46 5.94 -9.76
C ALA A 128 -0.20 7.40 -10.18
N LYS A 129 0.51 7.61 -11.30
CA LYS A 129 0.74 8.93 -11.85
C LYS A 129 -0.57 9.60 -12.28
N GLU A 130 -1.40 8.90 -13.05
CA GLU A 130 -2.71 9.40 -13.49
C GLU A 130 -3.56 9.83 -12.29
N LEU A 131 -3.67 8.96 -11.28
CA LEU A 131 -4.49 9.22 -10.09
C LEU A 131 -3.97 10.41 -9.26
N LEU A 132 -2.65 10.60 -9.17
CA LEU A 132 -2.07 11.77 -8.51
C LEU A 132 -2.35 13.07 -9.30
N GLU A 133 -2.32 13.01 -10.63
CA GLU A 133 -2.61 14.18 -11.49
C GLU A 133 -4.09 14.56 -11.47
N GLU A 134 -4.98 13.57 -11.33
CA GLU A 134 -6.44 13.73 -11.24
C GLU A 134 -6.93 14.14 -9.82
N SER A 135 -6.14 13.88 -8.79
CA SER A 135 -6.50 14.23 -7.41
C SER A 135 -6.66 15.75 -7.25
N PRO A 136 -7.77 16.25 -6.66
CA PRO A 136 -8.05 17.68 -6.55
C PRO A 136 -6.93 18.49 -5.88
N ASN A 137 -6.24 17.88 -4.91
CA ASN A 137 -5.13 18.50 -4.17
C ASN A 137 -3.76 17.93 -4.56
N LYS A 138 -3.72 16.97 -5.49
CA LYS A 138 -2.50 16.27 -5.96
C LYS A 138 -1.64 15.67 -4.85
N ASP A 139 -2.26 15.38 -3.71
CA ASP A 139 -1.59 14.92 -2.50
C ASP A 139 -2.11 13.57 -2.03
N THR A 140 -3.05 12.97 -2.74
CA THR A 140 -3.70 11.72 -2.35
C THR A 140 -3.92 10.82 -3.56
N VAL A 141 -3.71 9.52 -3.36
CA VAL A 141 -3.96 8.49 -4.36
C VAL A 141 -4.61 7.29 -3.70
N LEU A 142 -5.76 6.88 -4.24
CA LEU A 142 -6.43 5.63 -3.88
C LEU A 142 -6.05 4.56 -4.91
N LEU A 143 -5.32 3.54 -4.47
CA LEU A 143 -5.06 2.34 -5.27
C LEU A 143 -5.99 1.22 -4.80
N TYR A 144 -6.86 0.75 -5.71
CA TYR A 144 -7.72 -0.40 -5.47
C TYR A 144 -6.90 -1.68 -5.45
N SER A 145 -7.17 -2.54 -4.48
CA SER A 145 -6.56 -3.85 -4.39
C SER A 145 -7.06 -4.72 -5.53
N LYS A 146 -6.17 -5.54 -6.07
CA LYS A 146 -6.49 -6.48 -7.13
C LYS A 146 -7.62 -7.41 -6.67
N ASP A 147 -8.58 -7.65 -7.57
CA ASP A 147 -9.70 -8.57 -7.38
C ASP A 147 -10.58 -8.25 -6.16
N SER A 148 -10.58 -6.99 -5.71
CA SER A 148 -11.35 -6.52 -4.55
C SER A 148 -11.80 -5.06 -4.73
N ASP A 149 -12.88 -4.70 -4.02
CA ASP A 149 -13.44 -3.34 -4.03
C ASP A 149 -12.80 -2.43 -2.96
N ASP A 150 -11.90 -2.95 -2.15
CA ASP A 150 -11.13 -2.19 -1.15
C ASP A 150 -9.78 -1.71 -1.71
N GLY A 151 -9.03 -0.94 -0.93
CA GLY A 151 -7.77 -0.39 -1.42
C GLY A 151 -6.97 0.36 -0.37
N ALA A 152 -5.94 1.06 -0.82
CA ALA A 152 -5.11 1.89 0.03
C ALA A 152 -5.09 3.33 -0.45
N ILE A 153 -5.30 4.25 0.48
CA ILE A 153 -5.06 5.67 0.29
C ILE A 153 -3.64 5.98 0.74
N PHE A 154 -2.85 6.55 -0.17
CA PHE A 154 -1.55 7.11 0.13
C PHE A 154 -1.63 8.63 0.08
N THR A 155 -1.18 9.29 1.13
CA THR A 155 -1.17 10.76 1.23
C THR A 155 0.25 11.27 1.21
N PHE A 156 0.50 12.32 0.43
CA PHE A 156 1.76 13.04 0.31
C PHE A 156 1.66 14.40 1.02
N LYS A 157 2.78 14.84 1.58
CA LYS A 157 2.92 16.18 2.15
C LYS A 157 4.27 16.73 1.73
N ASN A 158 4.28 17.90 1.09
CA ASN A 158 5.49 18.51 0.55
C ASN A 158 6.27 17.56 -0.39
N GLY A 159 5.56 16.83 -1.26
CA GLY A 159 6.15 15.89 -2.22
C GLY A 159 6.72 14.60 -1.62
N LYS A 160 6.44 14.31 -0.35
CA LYS A 160 6.90 13.12 0.38
C LYS A 160 5.74 12.34 0.95
N LEU A 161 5.83 11.00 0.91
CA LEU A 161 4.80 10.13 1.48
C LEU A 161 4.64 10.40 2.98
N PHE A 162 3.42 10.63 3.42
CA PHE A 162 3.10 11.02 4.79
C PHE A 162 2.20 9.99 5.48
N LYS A 163 1.24 9.43 4.76
CA LYS A 163 0.27 8.49 5.32
C LYS A 163 -0.03 7.33 4.37
N PHE A 164 -0.25 6.17 4.96
CA PHE A 164 -0.97 5.03 4.37
C PHE A 164 -2.24 4.80 5.18
N GLU A 165 -3.36 4.59 4.50
CA GLU A 165 -4.66 4.27 5.09
C GLU A 165 -5.34 3.16 4.29
N TYR A 166 -5.84 2.13 4.97
CA TYR A 166 -6.70 1.12 4.38
C TYR A 166 -8.10 1.68 4.20
N TRP A 167 -8.61 1.59 2.98
CA TRP A 167 -9.93 2.06 2.61
C TRP A 167 -10.81 0.90 2.20
N THR A 168 -12.05 0.89 2.69
CA THR A 168 -13.08 -0.08 2.31
C THR A 168 -14.30 0.66 1.79
N PRO A 169 -15.01 0.14 0.78
CA PRO A 169 -16.19 0.79 0.24
C PRO A 169 -17.33 0.81 1.26
N CYS A 170 -18.08 1.90 1.23
CA CYS A 170 -19.46 1.93 1.69
C CYS A 170 -20.35 1.60 0.49
#